data_AF-A0AB36ZIG3-F1
#
_entry.id   AF-A0AB36ZIG3-F1
#
_cell.length_a   1.000
_cell.length_b   1.000
_cell.length_c   1.000
_cell.angle_alpha   90.00
_cell.angle_beta   90.00
_cell.angle_gamma   90.00
#
_symmetry.space_group_name_H-M   'P 1'
#
loop_
_entity.id
_entity.type
_entity.pdbx_description
1 polymer ?
#
loop_
_entity_poly.entity_id
_entity_poly.type
_entity_poly.pdbx_seq_one_letter_code
_entity_poly.pdbx_strand_id
1 'polypeptide(L)'
;MKNSRALRIGARVWAGAGLLVVAALYLLAAPSVDDAEGAQFAAGVSLSQGTVMRVLAVLDVLAGLWVLIRPRSYPGITAAAVAVISLWLAPRLGDPALVPIGTLALDVRFVTHPIEVSVVVAGLAVTAFWMTRNLSARARARRG
;
A
#
# COMPACT_ATOMS: atom_id res chain seq x y z
N MET A 1 12.95 0.87 26.88
CA MET A 1 12.29 1.15 25.56
C MET A 1 11.55 2.49 25.63
N LYS A 2 12.24 3.62 25.44
CA LYS A 2 11.72 4.97 25.77
C LYS A 2 10.76 5.58 24.73
N ASN A 3 10.42 4.91 23.61
CA ASN A 3 9.65 5.57 22.55
C ASN A 3 8.60 4.73 21.81
N SER A 4 7.85 3.88 22.54
CA SER A 4 6.75 3.09 21.97
C SER A 4 5.64 3.95 21.35
N ARG A 5 5.41 5.17 21.89
CA ARG A 5 4.43 6.11 21.37
C ARG A 5 4.85 6.70 20.02
N ALA A 6 6.11 7.12 19.87
CA ALA A 6 6.60 7.63 18.59
C ALA A 6 6.64 6.54 17.53
N LEU A 7 7.07 5.32 17.88
CA LEU A 7 7.09 4.20 16.94
C LEU A 7 5.68 3.86 16.43
N ARG A 8 4.67 3.93 17.29
CA ARG A 8 3.27 3.74 16.89
C ARG A 8 2.76 4.84 15.95
N ILE A 9 3.07 6.10 16.25
CA ILE A 9 2.64 7.23 15.42
C ILE A 9 3.37 7.16 14.07
N GLY A 10 4.67 6.90 14.09
CA GLY A 10 5.49 6.70 12.89
C GLY A 10 4.96 5.57 12.03
N ALA A 11 4.70 4.38 12.60
CA ALA A 11 4.16 3.25 11.85
C ALA A 11 2.79 3.56 11.21
N ARG A 12 1.88 4.24 11.93
CA ARG A 12 0.60 4.68 11.38
C ARG A 12 0.80 5.65 10.22
N VAL A 13 1.60 6.69 10.44
CA VAL A 13 1.82 7.74 9.43
C VAL A 13 2.48 7.14 8.21
N TRP A 14 3.47 6.27 8.39
CA TRP A 14 4.18 5.62 7.30
C TRP A 14 3.31 4.64 6.51
N ALA A 15 2.52 3.79 7.20
CA ALA A 15 1.59 2.89 6.53
C ALA A 15 0.53 3.64 5.70
N GLY A 16 0.11 4.82 6.16
CA GLY A 16 -0.85 5.65 5.45
C GLY A 16 -0.23 6.49 4.34
N ALA A 17 0.72 7.36 4.68
CA ALA A 17 1.37 8.27 3.76
C ALA A 17 2.19 7.53 2.68
N GLY A 18 2.79 6.38 3.03
CA GLY A 18 3.49 5.54 2.06
C GLY A 18 2.55 5.08 0.93
N LEU A 19 1.34 4.62 1.26
CA LEU A 19 0.33 4.27 0.25
C LEU A 19 -0.11 5.48 -0.57
N LEU A 20 -0.28 6.65 0.04
CA LEU A 20 -0.62 7.86 -0.71
C LEU A 20 0.47 8.27 -1.70
N VAL A 21 1.74 8.12 -1.32
CA VAL A 21 2.88 8.37 -2.22
C VAL A 21 2.90 7.35 -3.35
N VAL A 22 2.71 6.06 -3.06
CA VAL A 22 2.62 5.00 -4.08
C VAL A 22 1.47 5.27 -5.05
N ALA A 23 0.29 5.65 -4.55
CA ALA A 23 -0.85 5.98 -5.37
C ALA A 23 -0.57 7.15 -6.33
N ALA A 24 0.05 8.22 -5.83
CA ALA A 24 0.41 9.36 -6.65
C ALA A 24 1.40 8.96 -7.76
N LEU A 25 2.41 8.15 -7.41
CA LEU A 25 3.38 7.62 -8.35
C LEU A 25 2.74 6.71 -9.42
N TYR A 26 1.80 5.85 -9.03
CA TYR A 26 1.04 5.02 -9.96
C TYR A 26 0.15 5.83 -10.90
N LEU A 27 -0.51 6.88 -10.40
CA LEU A 27 -1.32 7.78 -11.26
C LEU A 27 -0.46 8.55 -12.26
N LEU A 28 0.73 8.98 -11.86
CA LEU A 28 1.67 9.67 -12.74
C LEU A 28 2.26 8.75 -13.82
N ALA A 29 2.51 7.49 -13.48
CA ALA A 29 3.10 6.51 -14.39
C ALA A 29 2.08 5.81 -15.28
N ALA A 30 0.82 5.69 -14.86
CA ALA A 30 -0.21 4.95 -15.59
C ALA A 30 -0.36 5.35 -17.07
N PRO A 31 -0.32 6.64 -17.47
CA PRO A 31 -0.43 7.02 -18.87
C PRO A 31 0.68 6.44 -19.77
N SER A 32 1.87 6.15 -19.24
CA SER A 32 3.00 5.64 -20.03
C SER A 32 2.81 4.18 -20.45
N VAL A 33 1.81 3.48 -19.91
CA VAL A 33 1.56 2.05 -20.09
C VAL A 33 0.07 1.79 -20.37
N ASP A 34 -0.62 2.78 -20.94
CA ASP A 34 -2.03 2.65 -21.33
C ASP A 34 -2.25 1.71 -22.51
N ASP A 35 -1.27 1.65 -23.42
CA ASP A 35 -1.30 0.76 -24.59
C ASP A 35 -0.66 -0.61 -24.31
N ALA A 36 -0.08 -0.79 -23.11
CA ALA A 36 0.57 -2.02 -22.70
C ALA A 36 -0.44 -3.09 -22.26
N GLU A 37 -0.20 -4.34 -22.66
CA GLU A 37 -0.99 -5.48 -22.20
C GLU A 37 -0.87 -5.63 -20.68
N GLY A 38 -2.01 -5.61 -19.99
CA GLY A 38 -2.09 -5.83 -18.54
C GLY A 38 -2.63 -7.20 -18.20
N ALA A 39 -3.70 -7.25 -17.39
CA ALA A 39 -4.27 -8.50 -16.90
C ALA A 39 -5.34 -9.04 -17.86
N GLN A 40 -5.20 -10.29 -18.29
CA GLN A 40 -6.22 -11.03 -19.02
C GLN A 40 -7.13 -11.78 -18.04
N PHE A 41 -8.43 -11.47 -18.05
CA PHE A 41 -9.43 -12.14 -17.23
C PHE A 41 -10.05 -13.32 -17.99
N ALA A 42 -10.52 -14.32 -17.24
CA ALA A 42 -11.04 -15.60 -17.75
C ALA A 42 -12.25 -15.49 -18.72
N ALA A 43 -12.77 -14.28 -18.98
CA ALA A 43 -13.86 -13.99 -19.91
C ALA A 43 -13.40 -13.32 -21.22
N GLY A 44 -12.11 -13.33 -21.53
CA GLY A 44 -11.56 -12.68 -22.73
C GLY A 44 -11.44 -11.15 -22.61
N VAL A 45 -11.72 -10.59 -21.43
CA VAL A 45 -11.52 -9.17 -21.14
C VAL A 45 -10.06 -8.96 -20.75
N SER A 46 -9.32 -8.19 -21.54
CA SER A 46 -8.01 -7.66 -21.15
C SER A 46 -8.17 -6.26 -20.57
N LEU A 47 -7.47 -5.99 -19.47
CA LEU A 47 -7.28 -4.62 -18.99
C LEU A 47 -5.86 -4.19 -19.33
N SER A 48 -5.68 -2.94 -19.76
CA SER A 48 -4.35 -2.39 -19.94
C SER A 48 -3.60 -2.29 -18.62
N GLN A 49 -2.27 -2.35 -18.68
CA GLN A 49 -1.42 -2.18 -17.52
C GLN A 49 -1.69 -0.83 -16.82
N GLY A 50 -1.87 0.26 -17.58
CA GLY A 50 -2.25 1.57 -17.04
C GLY A 50 -3.58 1.54 -16.29
N THR A 51 -4.56 0.73 -16.73
CA THR A 51 -5.81 0.54 -15.99
C THR A 51 -5.57 -0.16 -14.65
N VAL A 52 -4.75 -1.21 -14.64
CA VAL A 52 -4.37 -1.91 -13.40
C VAL A 52 -3.70 -0.96 -12.42
N MET A 53 -2.77 -0.11 -12.89
CA MET A 53 -2.10 0.88 -12.05
C MET A 53 -3.05 1.90 -11.43
N ARG A 54 -4.05 2.38 -12.19
CA ARG A 54 -5.08 3.29 -11.65
C ARG A 54 -5.94 2.61 -10.59
N VAL A 55 -6.31 1.36 -10.80
CA VAL A 55 -7.09 0.59 -9.81
C VAL A 55 -6.29 0.42 -8.52
N LEU A 56 -5.01 0.06 -8.61
CA LEU A 56 -4.13 -0.04 -7.46
C LEU A 56 -4.01 1.31 -6.73
N ALA A 57 -3.83 2.41 -7.47
CA ALA A 57 -3.77 3.73 -6.87
C ALA A 57 -5.05 4.11 -6.10
N VAL A 58 -6.24 3.75 -6.61
CA VAL A 58 -7.49 3.97 -5.88
C VAL A 58 -7.54 3.15 -4.60
N LEU A 59 -7.14 1.88 -4.64
CA LEU A 59 -7.07 1.02 -3.45
C LEU A 59 -6.08 1.57 -2.42
N ASP A 60 -4.92 2.03 -2.86
CA ASP A 60 -3.89 2.64 -2.02
C ASP A 60 -4.40 3.93 -1.35
N VAL A 61 -5.12 4.80 -2.08
CA VAL A 61 -5.75 5.99 -1.51
C VAL A 61 -6.75 5.61 -0.43
N LEU A 62 -7.67 4.68 -0.72
CA LEU A 62 -8.69 4.27 0.23
C LEU A 62 -8.08 3.65 1.50
N ALA A 63 -7.14 2.71 1.33
CA ALA A 63 -6.48 2.05 2.44
C ALA A 63 -5.59 3.02 3.25
N GLY A 64 -4.84 3.88 2.56
CA GLY A 64 -3.96 4.89 3.15
C GLY A 64 -4.75 5.88 3.99
N LEU A 65 -5.81 6.48 3.43
CA LEU A 65 -6.70 7.38 4.17
C LEU A 65 -7.38 6.68 5.34
N TRP A 66 -7.79 5.42 5.19
CA TRP A 66 -8.45 4.69 6.26
C TRP A 66 -7.53 4.47 7.47
N VAL A 67 -6.27 4.09 7.24
CA VAL A 67 -5.25 3.98 8.30
C VAL A 67 -4.98 5.33 8.96
N LEU A 68 -4.90 6.40 8.17
CA LEU A 68 -4.66 7.74 8.68
C LEU A 68 -5.83 8.26 9.50
N ILE A 69 -7.07 8.05 9.10
CA ILE A 69 -8.25 8.56 9.82
C ILE A 69 -8.53 7.71 11.06
N ARG A 70 -8.50 6.38 10.92
CA ARG A 70 -8.93 5.45 11.98
C ARG A 70 -7.93 4.31 12.16
N PRO A 71 -6.78 4.54 12.83
CA PRO A 71 -5.77 3.49 13.00
C PRO A 71 -6.31 2.39 13.92
N ARG A 72 -6.70 1.26 13.35
CA ARG A 72 -7.13 0.04 14.07
C ARG A 72 -6.50 -1.18 13.41
N SER A 73 -6.77 -2.37 13.94
CA SER A 73 -6.29 -3.63 13.36
C SER A 73 -6.74 -3.82 11.91
N TYR A 74 -8.03 -3.64 11.59
CA TYR A 74 -8.51 -3.84 10.21
C TYR A 74 -7.86 -2.90 9.21
N PRO A 75 -7.78 -1.58 9.43
CA PRO A 75 -7.10 -0.68 8.49
C PRO A 75 -5.61 -1.02 8.32
N GLY A 76 -4.92 -1.40 9.40
CA GLY A 76 -3.52 -1.83 9.31
C GLY A 76 -3.34 -3.09 8.44
N ILE A 77 -4.25 -4.06 8.56
CA ILE A 77 -4.27 -5.26 7.72
C ILE A 77 -4.60 -4.88 6.28
N THR A 78 -5.58 -4.01 6.05
CA THR A 78 -5.97 -3.58 4.70
C THR A 78 -4.81 -2.89 4.00
N ALA A 79 -4.09 -1.99 4.67
CA ALA A 79 -2.91 -1.34 4.09
C ALA A 79 -1.80 -2.35 3.73
N ALA A 80 -1.54 -3.33 4.60
CA ALA A 80 -0.59 -4.39 4.29
C ALA A 80 -1.08 -5.27 3.12
N ALA A 81 -2.36 -5.61 3.08
CA ALA A 81 -2.94 -6.44 2.03
C ALA A 81 -2.86 -5.79 0.65
N VAL A 82 -3.21 -4.50 0.54
CA VAL A 82 -3.12 -3.77 -0.73
C VAL A 82 -1.66 -3.69 -1.20
N ALA A 83 -0.72 -3.35 -0.30
CA ALA A 83 0.70 -3.32 -0.65
C ALA A 83 1.23 -4.72 -1.10
N VAL A 84 0.78 -5.81 -0.46
CA VAL A 84 1.11 -7.17 -0.90
C VAL A 84 0.51 -7.48 -2.28
N ILE A 85 -0.72 -7.06 -2.56
CA ILE A 85 -1.37 -7.25 -3.87
C ILE A 85 -0.57 -6.52 -4.95
N SER A 86 -0.16 -5.28 -4.70
CA SER A 86 0.66 -4.50 -5.63
C SER A 86 2.02 -5.16 -5.89
N LEU A 87 2.74 -5.57 -4.83
CA LEU A 87 4.01 -6.31 -4.95
C LEU A 87 3.86 -7.64 -5.69
N TRP A 88 2.74 -8.33 -5.49
CA TRP A 88 2.44 -9.57 -6.19
C TRP A 88 2.16 -9.30 -7.67
N LEU A 89 1.41 -8.25 -8.01
CA LEU A 89 1.13 -7.90 -9.41
C LEU A 89 2.35 -7.39 -10.16
N ALA A 90 3.30 -6.75 -9.49
CA ALA A 90 4.42 -6.09 -10.15
C ALA A 90 5.25 -6.96 -11.13
N PRO A 91 5.65 -8.21 -10.82
CA PRO A 91 6.35 -9.06 -11.79
C PRO A 91 5.48 -9.52 -12.97
N ARG A 92 4.16 -9.29 -12.93
CA ARG A 92 3.21 -9.60 -14.00
C ARG A 92 2.97 -8.42 -14.94
N LEU A 93 3.47 -7.23 -14.58
CA LEU A 93 3.40 -6.03 -15.41
C LEU A 93 4.69 -5.94 -16.22
N GLY A 94 4.59 -6.30 -17.50
CA GLY A 94 5.74 -6.47 -18.39
C GLY A 94 6.46 -5.17 -18.72
N ASP A 95 5.71 -4.09 -18.93
CA ASP A 95 6.27 -2.85 -19.43
C ASP A 95 6.74 -1.91 -18.30
N PRO A 96 7.85 -1.17 -18.50
CA PRO A 96 8.33 -0.20 -17.53
C PRO A 96 7.37 0.99 -17.41
N ALA A 97 7.04 1.34 -16.16
CA ALA A 97 6.14 2.44 -15.84
C ALA A 97 6.97 3.72 -15.66
N LEU A 98 7.27 4.37 -16.79
CA LEU A 98 8.22 5.48 -16.88
C LEU A 98 7.57 6.82 -16.54
N VAL A 99 8.15 7.54 -15.58
CA VAL A 99 7.82 8.94 -15.31
C VAL A 99 9.02 9.82 -15.70
N PRO A 100 8.81 10.87 -16.53
CA PRO A 100 9.87 11.80 -16.88
C PRO A 100 10.25 12.67 -15.68
N ILE A 101 11.54 12.67 -15.31
CA ILE A 101 12.13 13.50 -14.27
C ILE A 101 13.27 14.29 -14.91
N GLY A 102 12.97 15.51 -15.37
CA GLY A 102 13.91 16.33 -16.11
C GLY A 102 14.28 15.67 -17.45
N THR A 103 15.55 15.29 -17.59
CA THR A 103 16.09 14.65 -18.80
C THR A 103 16.10 13.11 -18.74
N LEU A 104 15.70 12.51 -17.62
CA LEU A 104 15.74 11.06 -17.41
C LEU A 104 14.33 10.48 -17.25
N ALA A 105 14.11 9.27 -17.74
CA ALA A 105 12.90 8.50 -17.47
C ALA A 105 13.16 7.56 -16.29
N LEU A 106 12.45 7.77 -15.17
CA LEU A 106 12.54 6.90 -14.00
C LEU A 106 11.42 5.86 -14.08
N ASP A 107 11.79 4.57 -14.04
CA ASP A 107 10.82 3.52 -13.78
C ASP A 107 10.36 3.61 -12.32
N VAL A 108 9.10 3.99 -12.15
CA VAL A 108 8.49 4.26 -10.84
C VAL A 108 8.52 3.03 -9.93
N ARG A 109 8.60 1.83 -10.49
CA ARG A 109 8.70 0.58 -9.75
C ARG A 109 9.90 0.56 -8.80
N PHE A 110 11.04 1.15 -9.17
CA PHE A 110 12.21 1.22 -8.27
C PHE A 110 11.95 2.01 -6.98
N VAL A 111 10.96 2.90 -6.98
CA VAL A 111 10.57 3.69 -5.82
C VAL A 111 9.39 3.06 -5.09
N THR A 112 8.38 2.58 -5.82
CA THR A 112 7.16 2.04 -5.19
C THR A 112 7.41 0.74 -4.45
N HIS A 113 8.24 -0.18 -4.97
CA HIS A 113 8.44 -1.50 -4.33
C HIS A 113 9.07 -1.40 -2.93
N PRO A 114 10.16 -0.64 -2.71
CA PRO A 114 10.68 -0.46 -1.36
C PRO A 114 9.66 0.19 -0.41
N ILE A 115 8.87 1.14 -0.91
CA ILE A 115 7.82 1.80 -0.12
C ILE A 115 6.75 0.77 0.25
N GLU A 116 6.25 -0.02 -0.69
CA GLU A 116 5.24 -1.06 -0.45
C GLU A 116 5.73 -2.09 0.58
N VAL A 117 6.96 -2.59 0.46
CA VAL A 117 7.55 -3.49 1.46
C VAL A 117 7.56 -2.84 2.85
N SER A 118 7.96 -1.57 2.93
CA SER A 118 7.97 -0.83 4.20
C SER A 118 6.56 -0.57 4.75
N VAL A 119 5.56 -0.36 3.88
CA VAL A 119 4.15 -0.22 4.23
C VAL A 119 3.61 -1.53 4.78
N VAL A 120 3.95 -2.68 4.20
CA VAL A 120 3.57 -4.00 4.74
C VAL A 120 4.05 -4.14 6.18
N VAL A 121 5.34 -3.86 6.44
CA VAL A 121 5.91 -3.92 7.78
C VAL A 121 5.19 -2.96 8.74
N ALA A 122 4.96 -1.72 8.31
CA ALA A 122 4.30 -0.71 9.12
C ALA A 122 2.82 -1.06 9.42
N GLY A 123 2.08 -1.56 8.42
CA GLY A 123 0.68 -1.98 8.55
C GLY A 123 0.52 -3.18 9.47
N LEU A 124 1.42 -4.17 9.38
CA LEU A 124 1.47 -5.30 10.31
C LEU A 124 1.80 -4.84 11.74
N ALA A 125 2.71 -3.88 11.91
CA ALA A 125 3.02 -3.31 13.22
C ALA A 125 1.80 -2.59 13.84
N VAL A 126 1.06 -1.80 13.05
CA VAL A 126 -0.21 -1.18 13.49
C VAL A 126 -1.21 -2.27 13.91
N THR A 127 -1.32 -3.33 13.13
CA THR A 127 -2.23 -4.45 13.40
C THR A 127 -1.92 -5.15 14.71
N ALA A 128 -0.67 -5.58 14.88
CA ALA A 128 -0.20 -6.29 16.06
C ALA A 128 -0.41 -5.47 17.33
N PHE A 129 -0.17 -4.15 17.27
CA PHE A 129 -0.41 -3.25 18.39
C PHE A 129 -1.88 -3.22 18.82
N TRP A 130 -2.82 -3.13 17.88
CA TRP A 130 -4.24 -3.07 18.21
C TRP A 130 -4.82 -4.41 18.66
N MET A 131 -4.34 -5.52 18.10
CA MET A 131 -4.71 -6.86 18.55
C MET A 131 -4.25 -7.11 20.00
N THR A 132 -2.99 -6.82 20.31
CA THR A 132 -2.45 -6.99 21.67
C THR A 132 -3.19 -6.13 22.68
N ARG A 133 -3.49 -4.86 22.35
CA ARG A 133 -4.28 -3.97 23.20
C ARG A 133 -5.68 -4.53 23.51
N ASN A 134 -6.37 -5.08 22.51
CA ASN A 134 -7.70 -5.69 22.71
C ASN A 134 -7.64 -6.92 23.59
N LEU A 135 -6.64 -7.79 23.42
CA LEU A 135 -6.44 -8.96 24.26
C LEU A 135 -6.16 -8.57 25.72
N SER A 136 -5.28 -7.60 25.96
CA SER A 136 -4.99 -7.11 27.31
C SER A 136 -6.18 -6.41 27.98
N ALA A 137 -7.04 -5.75 27.21
CA ALA A 137 -8.28 -5.16 27.73
C ALA A 137 -9.29 -6.25 28.14
N ARG A 138 -9.48 -7.27 27.28
CA ARG A 138 -10.34 -8.42 27.57
C ARG A 138 -9.86 -9.22 28.79
N ALA A 139 -8.55 -9.43 28.92
CA ALA A 139 -7.97 -10.13 30.06
C ALA A 139 -8.19 -9.40 31.39
N ARG A 140 -8.16 -8.06 31.39
CA ARG A 140 -8.46 -7.26 32.58
C ARG A 140 -9.94 -7.29 32.95
N ALA A 141 -10.83 -7.20 31.96
CA ALA A 141 -12.28 -7.29 32.19
C ALA A 141 -12.75 -8.65 32.74
N ARG A 142 -11.94 -9.70 32.65
CA ARG A 142 -12.22 -11.02 33.25
C ARG A 142 -11.70 -11.17 34.68
N ARG A 143 -10.92 -10.22 35.19
CA ARG A 143 -10.27 -10.27 36.52
C ARG A 143 -10.91 -9.34 37.55
N GLY A 144 -11.75 -8.40 37.13
CA GLY A 144 -12.56 -7.55 38.00
C GLY A 144 -14.01 -7.97 37.90
#